data_AF-U2V908-F1
#
_entry.id   AF-U2V908-F1
#
_cell.length_a   1.000
_cell.length_b   1.000
_cell.length_c   1.000
_cell.angle_alpha   90.00
_cell.angle_beta   90.00
_cell.angle_gamma   90.00
#
_symmetry.space_group_name_H-M   'P 1'
#
loop_
_entity.id
_entity.type
_entity.pdbx_description
1 polymer ?
#
loop_
_entity_poly.entity_id
_entity_poly.type
_entity_poly.pdbx_seq_one_letter_code
_entity_poly.pdbx_strand_id
1 'polypeptide(L)'
;MSTFRINKNKNFTIISNIHLKEKKMSLKAKGLLTVMLSLPPDWDYSLSGLVSICKENEFAVKTTLKELKIFGYLRIDMIKPNESETKRIEYVYNIYEYPLPEDKRQKVNKQQVKNQPTDYQSTKKQQIDKQGQLKTNTLSTKELNTKLLNTYSLFMDKWNELAKECELSLIKSFTENRKKKLSELLEKYTQEEILETMFKIKNINFLLGRTDKSNWKISFDDFLNEEKFIKIMEGAYYDEVKPTGRKQDKKISKSKPKSAGEKKEYGF
;
A
#
# COMPACT_ATOMS: atom_id res chain seq x y z
N MET A 1 22.09 -26.90 -31.13
CA MET A 1 21.12 -27.70 -30.33
C MET A 1 21.68 -27.85 -28.93
N SER A 2 20.91 -27.49 -27.91
CA SER A 2 21.33 -27.61 -26.51
C SER A 2 20.82 -28.93 -25.94
N THR A 3 21.70 -29.78 -25.40
CA THR A 3 21.30 -30.98 -24.66
C THR A 3 21.51 -30.74 -23.17
N PHE A 4 20.43 -30.82 -22.39
CA PHE A 4 20.50 -30.78 -20.93
C PHE A 4 20.73 -32.20 -20.42
N ARG A 5 21.83 -32.40 -19.69
CA ARG A 5 22.11 -33.65 -18.97
C ARG A 5 21.92 -33.41 -17.47
N ILE A 6 21.11 -34.25 -16.84
CA ILE A 6 20.80 -34.20 -15.41
C ILE A 6 21.49 -35.40 -14.76
N ASN A 7 22.51 -35.13 -13.94
CA ASN A 7 23.13 -36.13 -13.07
C ASN A 7 22.58 -35.94 -11.65
N LYS A 8 21.74 -36.86 -11.16
CA LYS A 8 21.25 -36.87 -9.78
C LYS A 8 21.74 -38.13 -9.06
N ASN A 9 22.58 -37.95 -8.04
CA ASN A 9 23.27 -39.09 -7.39
C ASN A 9 23.03 -39.18 -5.87
N LYS A 10 22.26 -38.25 -5.26
CA LYS A 10 21.79 -38.21 -3.84
C LYS A 10 20.82 -37.02 -3.64
N ASN A 11 20.04 -37.00 -2.56
CA ASN A 11 19.15 -35.90 -2.12
C ASN A 11 18.10 -35.44 -3.16
N PHE A 12 17.26 -36.37 -3.62
CA PHE A 12 16.15 -36.07 -4.52
C PHE A 12 14.81 -36.39 -3.87
N THR A 13 13.79 -35.60 -4.20
CA THR A 13 12.40 -35.87 -3.83
C THR A 13 11.67 -36.44 -5.05
N ILE A 14 10.97 -37.56 -4.86
CA ILE A 14 10.04 -38.10 -5.86
C ILE A 14 8.70 -37.39 -5.66
N ILE A 15 8.24 -36.68 -6.67
CA ILE A 15 6.98 -35.94 -6.67
C ILE A 15 6.30 -36.18 -8.02
N SER A 16 4.98 -36.28 -8.02
CA SER A 16 4.13 -36.34 -9.20
C SER A 16 4.38 -35.16 -10.15
N ASN A 17 4.33 -35.42 -11.46
CA ASN A 17 4.53 -34.39 -12.48
C ASN A 17 3.25 -33.57 -12.78
N ILE A 18 2.15 -33.82 -12.07
CA ILE A 18 0.84 -33.24 -12.41
C ILE A 18 0.86 -31.71 -12.29
N HIS A 19 1.33 -31.17 -11.16
CA HIS A 19 1.41 -29.72 -10.94
C HIS A 19 2.41 -29.05 -11.90
N LEU A 20 3.47 -29.77 -12.30
CA LEU A 20 4.45 -29.27 -13.29
C LEU A 20 3.82 -29.12 -14.68
N LYS A 21 2.86 -29.97 -15.03
CA LYS A 21 2.14 -29.95 -16.32
C LYS A 21 0.96 -28.95 -16.36
N GLU A 22 0.57 -28.37 -15.22
CA GLU A 22 -0.53 -27.39 -15.17
C GLU A 22 -0.15 -26.11 -15.94
N LYS A 23 -0.84 -25.82 -17.05
CA LYS A 23 -0.50 -24.69 -17.94
C LYS A 23 -0.95 -23.35 -17.38
N LYS A 24 -2.01 -23.32 -16.56
CA LYS A 24 -2.58 -22.08 -16.05
C LYS A 24 -1.87 -21.57 -14.79
N MET A 25 -1.03 -22.40 -14.17
CA MET A 25 -0.32 -22.09 -12.94
C MET A 25 1.07 -21.51 -13.21
N SER A 26 1.43 -20.47 -12.46
CA SER A 26 2.71 -19.78 -12.58
C SER A 26 3.90 -20.69 -12.23
N LEU A 27 5.07 -20.40 -12.80
CA LEU A 27 6.31 -21.09 -12.44
C LEU A 27 6.68 -20.90 -10.96
N LYS A 28 6.33 -19.74 -10.37
CA LYS A 28 6.54 -19.47 -8.94
C LYS A 28 5.72 -20.43 -8.07
N ALA A 29 4.45 -20.66 -8.42
CA ALA A 29 3.60 -21.61 -7.73
C ALA A 29 4.07 -23.05 -7.89
N LYS A 30 4.49 -23.45 -9.11
CA LYS A 30 5.10 -24.77 -9.34
C LYS A 30 6.35 -24.99 -8.49
N GLY A 31 7.24 -23.98 -8.47
CA GLY A 31 8.47 -24.02 -7.69
C GLY A 31 8.19 -24.14 -6.20
N LEU A 32 7.36 -23.24 -5.65
CA LEU A 32 7.04 -23.23 -4.23
C LEU A 32 6.36 -24.52 -3.79
N LEU A 33 5.39 -25.04 -4.55
CA LEU A 33 4.76 -26.32 -4.23
C LEU A 33 5.76 -27.48 -4.20
N THR A 34 6.70 -27.50 -5.16
CA THR A 34 7.74 -28.54 -5.21
C THR A 34 8.67 -28.45 -4.01
N VAL A 35 9.04 -27.23 -3.58
CA VAL A 35 9.81 -27.01 -2.36
C VAL A 35 9.01 -27.52 -1.15
N MET A 36 7.75 -27.13 -1.00
CA MET A 36 6.90 -27.56 0.11
C MET A 36 6.76 -29.09 0.20
N LEU A 37 6.64 -29.78 -0.94
CA LEU A 37 6.56 -31.25 -0.99
C LEU A 37 7.90 -31.95 -0.71
N SER A 38 9.03 -31.23 -0.78
CA SER A 38 10.36 -31.76 -0.46
C SER A 38 10.75 -31.61 1.02
N LEU A 39 10.02 -30.79 1.76
CA LEU A 39 10.31 -30.47 3.17
C LEU A 39 9.77 -31.56 4.09
N PRO A 40 10.33 -31.70 5.30
CA PRO A 40 9.86 -32.70 6.26
C PRO A 40 8.46 -32.31 6.82
N PRO A 41 7.69 -33.28 7.35
CA PRO A 41 6.32 -33.03 7.81
C PRO A 41 6.21 -32.02 8.97
N ASP A 42 7.23 -31.96 9.82
CA ASP A 42 7.34 -31.09 11.00
C ASP A 42 7.90 -29.70 10.69
N TRP A 43 8.13 -29.39 9.41
CA TRP A 43 8.63 -28.09 9.00
C TRP A 43 7.64 -26.95 9.31
N ASP A 44 8.16 -25.75 9.56
CA ASP A 44 7.33 -24.55 9.69
C ASP A 44 6.82 -24.07 8.31
N TYR A 45 5.64 -24.56 7.93
CA TYR A 45 4.94 -24.14 6.70
C TYR A 45 4.21 -22.80 6.82
N SER A 46 4.39 -22.07 7.92
CA SER A 46 3.87 -20.70 8.05
C SER A 46 4.45 -19.80 6.95
N LEU A 47 3.82 -18.64 6.75
CA LEU A 47 4.33 -17.66 5.79
C LEU A 47 5.77 -17.23 6.14
N SER A 48 6.08 -17.03 7.42
CA SER A 48 7.43 -16.70 7.88
C SER A 48 8.43 -17.83 7.63
N GLY A 49 8.05 -19.07 7.93
CA GLY A 49 8.92 -20.24 7.72
C GLY A 49 9.25 -20.43 6.24
N LEU A 50 8.26 -20.31 5.35
CA LEU A 50 8.49 -20.38 3.90
C LEU A 50 9.34 -19.20 3.38
N VAL A 51 9.11 -17.99 3.88
CA VAL A 51 9.92 -16.82 3.50
C VAL A 51 11.38 -16.99 3.94
N SER A 52 11.64 -17.69 5.04
CA SER A 52 13.02 -17.89 5.54
C SER A 52 13.91 -18.71 4.59
N ILE A 53 13.32 -19.55 3.73
CA ILE A 53 14.04 -20.39 2.77
C ILE A 53 13.93 -19.90 1.32
N CYS A 54 13.10 -18.88 1.07
CA CYS A 54 12.89 -18.31 -0.25
C CYS A 54 13.68 -17.01 -0.43
N LYS A 55 14.12 -16.74 -1.66
CA LYS A 55 14.75 -15.44 -2.02
C LYS A 55 13.68 -14.36 -2.24
N GLU A 56 12.48 -14.79 -2.57
CA GLU A 56 11.32 -13.96 -2.82
C GLU A 56 10.88 -13.21 -1.56
N ASN A 57 10.31 -12.02 -1.75
CA ASN A 57 9.73 -11.27 -0.64
C ASN A 57 8.43 -11.92 -0.12
N GLU A 58 8.06 -11.57 1.10
CA GLU A 58 6.84 -12.09 1.75
C GLU A 58 5.59 -11.92 0.90
N PHE A 59 5.46 -10.78 0.22
CA PHE A 59 4.32 -10.53 -0.67
C PHE A 59 4.24 -11.55 -1.82
N ALA A 60 5.35 -11.87 -2.45
CA ALA A 60 5.42 -12.85 -3.54
C ALA A 60 5.11 -14.26 -3.05
N VAL A 61 5.61 -14.66 -1.88
CA VAL A 61 5.25 -15.97 -1.27
C VAL A 61 3.76 -16.00 -0.95
N LYS A 62 3.22 -14.93 -0.37
CA LYS A 62 1.79 -14.81 -0.03
C LYS A 62 0.88 -14.87 -1.26
N THR A 63 1.23 -14.21 -2.36
CA THR A 63 0.44 -14.30 -3.61
C THR A 63 0.53 -15.69 -4.22
N THR A 64 1.71 -16.33 -4.15
CA THR A 64 1.91 -17.69 -4.63
C THR A 64 1.08 -18.70 -3.83
N LEU A 65 1.01 -18.58 -2.50
CA LEU A 65 0.14 -19.42 -1.66
C LEU A 65 -1.35 -19.22 -2.00
N LYS A 66 -1.78 -18.00 -2.34
CA LYS A 66 -3.16 -17.76 -2.81
C LYS A 66 -3.43 -18.47 -4.14
N GLU A 67 -2.47 -18.45 -5.07
CA GLU A 67 -2.57 -19.19 -6.32
C GLU A 67 -2.69 -20.69 -6.06
N LEU A 68 -1.86 -21.27 -5.20
CA LEU A 68 -1.94 -22.69 -4.82
C LEU A 68 -3.29 -23.08 -4.20
N LYS A 69 -3.90 -22.19 -3.42
CA LYS A 69 -5.28 -22.40 -2.91
C LYS A 69 -6.31 -22.45 -4.04
N ILE A 70 -6.20 -21.57 -5.03
CA ILE A 70 -7.12 -21.51 -6.17
C ILE A 70 -7.03 -22.79 -7.01
N PHE A 71 -5.81 -23.29 -7.22
CA PHE A 71 -5.58 -24.56 -7.94
C PHE A 71 -5.88 -25.80 -7.10
N GLY A 72 -6.10 -25.65 -5.79
CA GLY A 72 -6.50 -26.74 -4.89
C GLY A 72 -5.32 -27.55 -4.33
N TYR A 73 -4.09 -27.07 -4.45
CA TYR A 73 -2.91 -27.73 -3.89
C TYR A 73 -2.62 -27.32 -2.44
N LEU A 74 -3.28 -26.27 -1.95
CA LEU A 74 -3.13 -25.79 -0.58
C LEU A 74 -4.49 -25.54 0.05
N ARG A 75 -4.67 -26.03 1.28
CA ARG A 75 -5.76 -25.66 2.18
C ARG A 75 -5.17 -25.18 3.50
N ILE A 76 -5.70 -24.09 4.05
CA ILE A 76 -5.29 -23.62 5.39
C ILE A 76 -6.50 -23.70 6.29
N ASP A 77 -6.45 -24.61 7.25
CA ASP A 77 -7.46 -24.77 8.28
C ASP A 77 -7.08 -23.95 9.51
N MET A 78 -8.10 -23.37 10.16
CA MET A 78 -7.94 -22.56 11.36
C MET A 78 -8.46 -23.37 12.54
N ILE A 79 -7.56 -23.76 13.43
CA ILE A 79 -7.92 -24.37 14.71
C ILE A 79 -8.20 -23.24 15.68
N LYS A 80 -9.39 -23.28 16.28
CA LYS A 80 -9.82 -22.25 17.23
C LYS A 80 -9.15 -22.47 18.59
N PRO A 81 -9.07 -21.45 19.46
CA PRO A 81 -8.47 -21.57 20.78
C PRO A 81 -9.11 -22.61 21.70
N ASN A 82 -10.38 -22.97 21.47
CA ASN A 82 -11.08 -24.01 22.23
C ASN A 82 -10.70 -25.43 21.80
N GLU A 83 -10.13 -25.58 20.60
CA GLU A 83 -9.76 -26.87 19.99
C GLU A 83 -8.24 -27.08 19.96
N SER A 84 -7.46 -25.99 20.12
CA SER A 84 -6.00 -26.01 20.22
C SER A 84 -5.54 -26.32 21.65
N GLU A 85 -4.52 -27.17 21.78
CA GLU A 85 -3.85 -27.46 23.06
C GLU A 85 -3.24 -26.21 23.70
N THR A 86 -2.76 -25.27 22.88
CA THR A 86 -2.09 -24.05 23.33
C THR A 86 -3.08 -22.93 23.71
N LYS A 87 -4.39 -23.16 23.57
CA LYS A 87 -5.45 -22.15 23.74
C LYS A 87 -5.25 -20.91 22.87
N ARG A 88 -4.61 -21.06 21.71
CA ARG A 88 -4.39 -19.98 20.73
C ARG A 88 -4.97 -20.37 19.38
N ILE A 89 -5.11 -19.39 18.49
CA ILE A 89 -5.48 -19.66 17.11
C ILE A 89 -4.28 -20.29 16.43
N GLU A 90 -4.46 -21.47 15.86
CA GLU A 90 -3.43 -22.18 15.10
C GLU A 90 -3.88 -22.34 13.64
N TYR A 91 -2.91 -22.37 12.73
CA TYR A 91 -3.15 -22.55 11.31
C TYR A 91 -2.47 -23.83 10.83
N VAL A 92 -3.25 -24.75 10.27
CA VAL A 92 -2.74 -26.00 9.70
C VAL A 92 -2.69 -25.85 8.18
N TYR A 93 -1.49 -25.98 7.61
CA TYR A 93 -1.25 -25.87 6.18
C TYR A 93 -1.26 -27.27 5.57
N ASN A 94 -2.37 -27.62 4.94
CA ASN A 94 -2.57 -28.88 4.24
C ASN A 94 -2.11 -28.74 2.79
N ILE A 95 -0.94 -29.30 2.46
CA ILE A 95 -0.37 -29.34 1.10
C ILE A 95 -0.73 -30.66 0.45
N TYR A 96 -1.17 -30.61 -0.81
CA TYR A 96 -1.56 -31.79 -1.56
C TYR A 96 -0.70 -31.92 -2.81
N GLU A 97 -0.27 -33.15 -3.09
CA GLU A 97 0.40 -33.50 -4.34
C GLU A 97 -0.57 -33.53 -5.53
N TYR A 98 -1.85 -33.79 -5.25
CA TYR A 98 -2.96 -33.78 -6.21
C TYR A 98 -3.93 -32.64 -5.87
N PRO A 99 -4.47 -31.92 -6.87
CA PRO A 99 -5.36 -30.81 -6.59
C PRO A 99 -6.68 -31.32 -6.01
N LEU A 100 -7.18 -30.63 -4.99
CA LEU A 100 -8.51 -30.89 -4.45
C LEU A 100 -9.59 -30.65 -5.53
N PRO A 101 -10.68 -31.43 -5.51
CA PRO A 101 -11.91 -31.13 -6.26
C PRO A 101 -12.43 -29.71 -5.96
N GLU A 102 -13.03 -29.04 -6.94
CA GLU A 102 -13.41 -27.62 -6.81
C GLU A 102 -14.36 -27.34 -5.63
N ASP A 103 -15.25 -28.26 -5.31
CA ASP A 103 -16.18 -28.23 -4.18
C ASP A 103 -15.48 -28.25 -2.82
N LYS A 104 -14.28 -28.85 -2.75
CA LYS A 104 -13.47 -28.95 -1.52
C LYS A 104 -12.42 -27.85 -1.40
N ARG A 105 -12.26 -27.00 -2.42
CA ARG A 105 -11.28 -25.90 -2.37
C ARG A 105 -11.75 -24.79 -1.44
N GLN A 106 -10.81 -24.20 -0.72
CA GLN A 106 -11.08 -23.02 0.10
C GLN A 106 -11.49 -21.86 -0.82
N LYS A 107 -12.67 -21.27 -0.59
CA LYS A 107 -13.16 -20.15 -1.40
C LYS A 107 -12.21 -18.96 -1.27
N VAL A 108 -11.47 -18.68 -2.34
CA VAL A 108 -10.68 -17.45 -2.50
C VAL A 108 -11.53 -16.48 -3.30
N ASN A 109 -11.68 -15.23 -2.84
CA ASN A 109 -12.37 -14.19 -3.60
C ASN A 109 -11.68 -14.04 -4.98
N LYS A 110 -12.34 -14.51 -6.03
CA LYS A 110 -11.80 -14.75 -7.40
C LYS A 110 -11.48 -13.47 -8.20
N GLN A 111 -11.34 -12.30 -7.58
CA GLN A 111 -11.23 -11.04 -8.32
C GLN A 111 -9.86 -10.72 -8.93
N GLN A 112 -8.79 -11.48 -8.66
CA GLN A 112 -7.49 -11.22 -9.29
C GLN A 112 -6.65 -12.48 -9.51
N VAL A 113 -7.10 -13.38 -10.39
CA VAL A 113 -6.18 -14.23 -11.17
C VAL A 113 -6.72 -14.33 -12.60
N LYS A 114 -6.64 -13.23 -13.35
CA LYS A 114 -6.53 -13.33 -14.81
C LYS A 114 -5.04 -13.31 -15.13
N ASN A 115 -4.58 -14.41 -15.72
CA ASN A 115 -3.31 -14.46 -16.44
C ASN A 115 -3.34 -13.31 -17.47
N GLN A 116 -2.52 -12.28 -17.30
CA GLN A 116 -2.20 -11.35 -18.38
C GLN A 116 -0.85 -11.76 -18.98
N PRO A 117 -0.79 -12.12 -20.26
CA PRO A 117 0.30 -11.66 -21.09
C PRO A 117 0.18 -10.14 -21.22
N THR A 118 1.33 -9.48 -21.14
CA THR A 118 1.56 -8.06 -21.41
C THR A 118 0.85 -7.63 -22.71
N ASP A 119 -0.07 -6.67 -22.64
CA ASP A 119 -0.03 -5.45 -23.47
C ASP A 119 -1.08 -4.41 -23.05
N TYR A 120 -0.75 -3.15 -23.31
CA TYR A 120 -1.49 -1.94 -22.93
C TYR A 120 -2.77 -1.74 -23.77
N GLN A 121 -3.90 -1.38 -23.15
CA GLN A 121 -4.74 -0.19 -23.48
C GLN A 121 -6.14 -0.16 -22.82
N SER A 122 -6.56 1.09 -22.60
CA SER A 122 -7.71 1.69 -21.90
C SER A 122 -9.16 1.17 -22.08
N THR A 123 -9.90 1.40 -20.99
CA THR A 123 -11.32 1.83 -20.84
C THR A 123 -12.48 0.97 -21.35
N LYS A 124 -13.33 0.54 -20.41
CA LYS A 124 -14.69 1.09 -20.24
C LYS A 124 -15.32 0.64 -18.90
N LYS A 125 -15.87 1.62 -18.17
CA LYS A 125 -16.75 1.47 -17.00
C LYS A 125 -18.14 1.01 -17.47
N GLN A 126 -18.84 0.22 -16.66
CA GLN A 126 -20.26 0.44 -16.35
C GLN A 126 -20.66 -0.26 -15.04
N GLN A 127 -21.32 0.54 -14.21
CA GLN A 127 -22.04 0.33 -12.95
C GLN A 127 -23.29 -0.55 -13.17
N ILE A 128 -24.11 -1.06 -12.24
CA ILE A 128 -24.26 -1.24 -10.77
C ILE A 128 -25.52 -2.15 -10.71
N ASP A 129 -25.65 -3.09 -9.74
CA ASP A 129 -26.88 -3.11 -8.94
C ASP A 129 -26.78 -3.87 -7.61
N LYS A 130 -27.43 -3.27 -6.62
CA LYS A 130 -27.42 -3.58 -5.18
C LYS A 130 -28.65 -4.41 -4.80
N GLN A 131 -28.57 -5.18 -3.70
CA GLN A 131 -29.56 -5.32 -2.61
C GLN A 131 -29.20 -6.59 -1.78
N GLY A 132 -29.20 -6.64 -0.44
CA GLY A 132 -29.52 -5.66 0.60
C GLY A 132 -29.11 -6.15 2.03
N GLN A 133 -29.01 -5.18 2.96
CA GLN A 133 -29.37 -5.12 4.41
C GLN A 133 -29.16 -6.35 5.34
N LEU A 134 -28.80 -6.29 6.64
CA LEU A 134 -28.40 -5.28 7.65
C LEU A 134 -28.06 -6.05 8.98
N LYS A 135 -27.14 -5.49 9.81
CA LYS A 135 -26.87 -5.75 11.27
C LYS A 135 -26.15 -7.09 11.60
N THR A 136 -25.14 -7.22 12.48
CA THR A 136 -24.74 -6.53 13.73
C THR A 136 -23.22 -6.57 13.93
N ASN A 137 -22.69 -5.67 14.78
CA ASN A 137 -21.28 -5.43 15.10
C ASN A 137 -20.51 -6.66 15.61
N THR A 138 -19.56 -7.16 14.81
CA THR A 138 -18.25 -7.69 15.26
C THR A 138 -17.36 -7.87 14.02
N LEU A 139 -16.67 -6.80 13.60
CA LEU A 139 -15.83 -6.81 12.38
C LEU A 139 -14.61 -7.72 12.58
N SER A 140 -14.51 -8.76 11.76
CA SER A 140 -13.36 -9.66 11.69
C SER A 140 -12.13 -8.93 11.13
N THR A 141 -10.94 -9.24 11.62
CA THR A 141 -9.64 -8.72 11.15
C THR A 141 -9.43 -8.87 9.62
N LYS A 142 -10.12 -9.80 8.97
CA LYS A 142 -10.10 -9.96 7.51
C LYS A 142 -10.91 -8.87 6.78
N GLU A 143 -12.04 -8.44 7.34
CA GLU A 143 -12.87 -7.36 6.78
C GLU A 143 -12.21 -5.99 6.95
N LEU A 144 -11.58 -5.74 8.10
CA LEU A 144 -10.76 -4.54 8.32
C LEU A 144 -9.62 -4.44 7.31
N ASN A 145 -8.94 -5.56 7.04
CA ASN A 145 -7.86 -5.60 6.04
C ASN A 145 -8.36 -5.37 4.61
N THR A 146 -9.51 -5.92 4.21
CA THR A 146 -10.10 -5.62 2.89
C THR A 146 -10.62 -4.18 2.79
N LYS A 147 -11.19 -3.64 3.87
CA LYS A 147 -11.64 -2.24 3.93
C LYS A 147 -10.45 -1.30 3.82
N LEU A 148 -9.38 -1.56 4.56
CA LEU A 148 -8.14 -0.79 4.54
C LEU A 148 -7.42 -0.87 3.18
N LEU A 149 -7.40 -2.05 2.53
CA LEU A 149 -6.84 -2.19 1.17
C LEU A 149 -7.65 -1.37 0.14
N ASN A 150 -8.98 -1.38 0.26
CA ASN A 150 -9.86 -0.55 -0.56
C ASN A 150 -9.65 0.94 -0.28
N THR A 151 -9.43 1.32 0.98
CA THR A 151 -9.11 2.70 1.38
C THR A 151 -7.81 3.19 0.74
N TYR A 152 -6.73 2.39 0.76
CA TYR A 152 -5.47 2.78 0.11
C TYR A 152 -5.60 2.94 -1.41
N SER A 153 -6.35 2.06 -2.06
CA SER A 153 -6.65 2.19 -3.50
C SER A 153 -7.40 3.50 -3.78
N LEU A 154 -8.41 3.82 -2.96
CA LEU A 154 -9.18 5.06 -3.09
C LEU A 154 -8.29 6.31 -2.99
N PHE A 155 -7.44 6.40 -1.96
CA PHE A 155 -6.53 7.54 -1.80
C PHE A 155 -5.53 7.65 -2.95
N MET A 156 -5.04 6.53 -3.46
CA MET A 156 -4.12 6.51 -4.60
C MET A 156 -4.79 6.98 -5.89
N ASP A 157 -6.02 6.52 -6.15
CA ASP A 157 -6.80 6.93 -7.31
C ASP A 157 -7.12 8.43 -7.25
N LYS A 158 -7.53 8.92 -6.06
CA LYS A 158 -7.82 10.34 -5.84
C LYS A 158 -6.59 11.24 -5.94
N TRP A 159 -5.44 10.81 -5.41
CA TRP A 159 -4.20 11.54 -5.62
C TRP A 159 -3.82 11.59 -7.10
N ASN A 160 -3.90 10.46 -7.81
CA ASN A 160 -3.53 10.40 -9.22
C ASN A 160 -4.49 11.19 -10.12
N GLU A 161 -5.76 11.31 -9.73
CA GLU A 161 -6.75 12.20 -10.36
C GLU A 161 -6.32 13.67 -10.20
N LEU A 162 -6.08 14.10 -8.96
CA LEU A 162 -5.60 15.45 -8.64
C LEU A 162 -4.26 15.77 -9.32
N ALA A 163 -3.32 14.83 -9.30
CA ALA A 163 -1.99 15.03 -9.83
C ALA A 163 -1.98 15.23 -11.36
N LYS A 164 -2.92 14.60 -12.09
CA LYS A 164 -3.11 14.87 -13.52
C LYS A 164 -3.66 16.26 -13.77
N GLU A 165 -4.62 16.70 -12.95
CA GLU A 165 -5.24 18.02 -13.07
C GLU A 165 -4.26 19.15 -12.74
N CYS A 166 -3.37 18.92 -11.78
CA CYS A 166 -2.48 19.93 -11.22
C CYS A 166 -0.99 19.78 -11.65
N GLU A 167 -0.69 18.90 -12.60
CA GLU A 167 0.68 18.57 -13.04
C GLU A 167 1.64 18.20 -11.89
N LEU A 168 1.17 17.38 -10.95
CA LEU A 168 1.95 16.86 -9.83
C LEU A 168 2.50 15.46 -10.13
N SER A 169 3.36 14.96 -9.24
CA SER A 169 3.96 13.63 -9.36
C SER A 169 2.93 12.53 -9.09
N LEU A 170 2.78 11.62 -10.06
CA LEU A 170 1.93 10.43 -9.97
C LEU A 170 2.57 9.35 -9.11
N ILE A 171 1.72 8.56 -8.45
CA ILE A 171 2.15 7.41 -7.66
C ILE A 171 1.84 6.12 -8.42
N LYS A 172 2.81 5.21 -8.47
CA LYS A 172 2.67 3.88 -9.07
C LYS A 172 2.43 2.76 -8.06
N SER A 173 2.73 2.99 -6.79
CA SER A 173 2.52 2.01 -5.72
C SER A 173 2.39 2.65 -4.33
N PHE A 174 1.64 1.98 -3.46
CA PHE A 174 1.55 2.31 -2.04
C PHE A 174 2.59 1.49 -1.26
N THR A 175 3.73 2.10 -0.97
CA THR A 175 4.80 1.47 -0.18
C THR A 175 4.35 1.27 1.27
N GLU A 176 4.98 0.36 2.01
CA GLU A 176 4.64 0.12 3.43
C GLU A 176 4.79 1.41 4.27
N ASN A 177 5.76 2.26 3.96
CA ASN A 177 5.91 3.56 4.63
C ASN A 177 4.70 4.49 4.39
N ARG A 178 4.18 4.53 3.16
CA ARG A 178 2.97 5.31 2.84
C ARG A 178 1.75 4.73 3.55
N LYS A 179 1.63 3.40 3.61
CA LYS A 179 0.54 2.72 4.34
C LYS A 179 0.53 3.10 5.81
N LYS A 180 1.71 3.05 6.44
CA LYS A 180 1.91 3.44 7.84
C LYS A 180 1.50 4.89 8.10
N LYS A 181 2.00 5.84 7.30
CA LYS A 181 1.65 7.26 7.46
C LYS A 181 0.16 7.53 7.24
N LEU A 182 -0.45 6.88 6.26
CA LEU A 182 -1.88 7.03 6.00
C LEU A 182 -2.72 6.37 7.11
N SER A 183 -2.30 5.24 7.67
CA SER A 183 -3.00 4.67 8.85
C SER A 183 -2.91 5.59 10.06
N GLU A 184 -1.75 6.23 10.30
CA GLU A 184 -1.58 7.22 11.38
C GLU A 184 -2.53 8.43 11.18
N LEU A 185 -2.74 8.88 9.95
CA LEU A 185 -3.73 9.92 9.65
C LEU A 185 -5.17 9.43 9.84
N LEU A 186 -5.49 8.20 9.44
CA LEU A 186 -6.82 7.60 9.59
C LEU A 186 -7.19 7.27 11.05
N GLU A 187 -6.21 7.22 11.95
CA GLU A 187 -6.44 7.14 13.39
C GLU A 187 -6.91 8.48 13.98
N LYS A 188 -6.52 9.60 13.37
CA LYS A 188 -6.77 10.97 13.86
C LYS A 188 -7.90 11.68 13.12
N TYR A 189 -8.11 11.35 11.85
CA TYR A 189 -9.03 12.02 10.94
C TYR A 189 -9.87 11.01 10.18
N THR A 190 -11.08 11.42 9.82
CA THR A 190 -11.98 10.63 8.97
C THR A 190 -11.44 10.55 7.53
N GLN A 191 -11.90 9.55 6.78
CA GLN A 191 -11.51 9.39 5.38
C GLN A 191 -11.93 10.61 4.55
N GLU A 192 -13.09 11.16 4.85
CA GLU A 192 -13.67 12.34 4.19
C GLU A 192 -12.82 13.58 4.43
N GLU A 193 -12.38 13.85 5.66
CA GLU A 193 -11.52 14.99 6.01
C GLU A 193 -10.16 14.94 5.29
N ILE A 194 -9.55 13.75 5.21
CA ILE A 194 -8.28 13.57 4.51
C ILE A 194 -8.46 13.81 3.01
N LEU A 195 -9.54 13.29 2.41
CA LEU A 195 -9.85 13.51 0.99
C LEU A 195 -10.17 14.98 0.69
N GLU A 196 -10.94 15.65 1.54
CA GLU A 196 -11.23 17.08 1.40
C GLU A 196 -9.94 17.90 1.45
N THR A 197 -9.06 17.60 2.42
CA THR A 197 -7.75 18.24 2.56
C THR A 197 -6.85 17.98 1.34
N MET A 198 -6.92 16.79 0.74
CA MET A 198 -6.24 16.48 -0.51
C MET A 198 -6.76 17.38 -1.65
N PHE A 199 -8.07 17.53 -1.78
CA PHE A 199 -8.66 18.37 -2.82
C PHE A 199 -8.39 19.87 -2.61
N LYS A 200 -8.16 20.33 -1.38
CA LYS A 200 -7.75 21.73 -1.09
C LYS A 200 -6.45 22.12 -1.80
N ILE A 201 -5.54 21.17 -2.05
CA ILE A 201 -4.24 21.41 -2.72
C ILE A 201 -4.40 22.13 -4.06
N LYS A 202 -5.47 21.80 -4.83
CA LYS A 202 -5.70 22.42 -6.16
C LYS A 202 -5.90 23.94 -6.10
N ASN A 203 -6.25 24.46 -4.93
CA ASN A 203 -6.53 25.87 -4.70
C ASN A 203 -5.33 26.62 -4.07
N ILE A 204 -4.18 25.96 -3.90
CA ILE A 204 -3.03 26.51 -3.18
C ILE A 204 -1.84 26.66 -4.13
N ASN A 205 -1.58 27.88 -4.61
CA ASN A 205 -0.55 28.16 -5.62
C ASN A 205 0.86 27.72 -5.19
N PHE A 206 1.21 27.91 -3.91
CA PHE A 206 2.49 27.49 -3.34
C PHE A 206 2.73 25.99 -3.49
N LEU A 207 1.72 25.16 -3.20
CA LEU A 207 1.84 23.69 -3.29
C LEU A 207 1.89 23.20 -4.73
N LEU A 208 1.39 24.00 -5.69
CA LEU A 208 1.43 23.71 -7.11
C LEU A 208 2.69 24.23 -7.80
N GLY A 209 3.61 24.88 -7.07
CA GLY A 209 4.80 25.51 -7.64
C GLY A 209 4.46 26.68 -8.58
N ARG A 210 3.29 27.29 -8.42
CA ARG A 210 2.81 28.44 -9.21
C ARG A 210 3.11 29.76 -8.51
N THR A 211 4.29 29.87 -7.90
CA THR A 211 4.71 31.08 -7.18
C THR A 211 6.07 31.54 -7.68
N ASP A 212 6.28 32.86 -7.70
CA ASP A 212 7.54 33.45 -8.19
C ASP A 212 8.76 33.11 -7.31
N LYS A 213 8.52 32.59 -6.10
CA LYS A 213 9.55 32.32 -5.10
C LYS A 213 10.10 30.90 -5.15
N SER A 214 9.34 29.93 -5.68
CA SER A 214 9.71 28.53 -5.67
C SER A 214 8.90 27.72 -6.68
N ASN A 215 9.62 26.87 -7.42
CA ASN A 215 9.03 25.86 -8.32
C ASN A 215 8.76 24.53 -7.60
N TRP A 216 8.86 24.50 -6.27
CA TRP A 216 8.59 23.30 -5.49
C TRP A 216 7.11 22.92 -5.60
N LYS A 217 6.86 21.64 -5.88
CA LYS A 217 5.52 21.05 -5.97
C LYS A 217 5.34 20.01 -4.87
N ILE A 218 4.16 19.97 -4.26
CA ILE A 218 3.85 18.96 -3.25
C ILE A 218 3.85 17.55 -3.84
N SER A 219 4.53 16.62 -3.17
CA SER A 219 4.44 15.20 -3.48
C SER A 219 3.43 14.49 -2.57
N PHE A 220 3.06 13.27 -2.92
CA PHE A 220 2.19 12.49 -2.04
C PHE A 220 2.82 12.20 -0.68
N ASP A 221 4.14 11.99 -0.66
CA ASP A 221 4.87 11.73 0.58
C ASP A 221 4.90 12.97 1.49
N ASP A 222 4.85 14.16 0.89
CA ASP A 222 4.68 15.43 1.61
C ASP A 222 3.27 15.58 2.16
N PHE A 223 2.25 15.21 1.37
CA PHE A 223 0.86 15.24 1.83
C PHE A 223 0.62 14.27 3.00
N LEU A 224 1.23 13.08 2.99
CA LEU A 224 1.15 12.11 4.07
C LEU A 224 1.96 12.49 5.31
N ASN A 225 2.75 13.56 5.27
CA ASN A 225 3.44 14.06 6.46
C ASN A 225 2.43 14.82 7.34
N GLU A 226 2.28 14.41 8.59
CA GLU A 226 1.28 14.96 9.51
C GLU A 226 1.38 16.48 9.67
N GLU A 227 2.57 17.04 9.85
CA GLU A 227 2.75 18.49 10.02
C GLU A 227 2.33 19.27 8.77
N LYS A 228 2.68 18.76 7.58
CA LYS A 228 2.26 19.39 6.32
C LYS A 228 0.76 19.23 6.10
N PHE A 229 0.21 18.06 6.39
CA PHE A 229 -1.22 17.78 6.30
C PHE A 229 -2.06 18.74 7.15
N ILE A 230 -1.69 18.93 8.42
CA ILE A 230 -2.35 19.87 9.34
C ILE A 230 -2.33 21.29 8.75
N LYS A 231 -1.17 21.75 8.28
CA LYS A 231 -1.04 23.08 7.66
C LYS A 231 -1.91 23.27 6.41
N ILE A 232 -2.11 22.21 5.60
CA ILE A 232 -3.02 22.25 4.44
C ILE A 232 -4.46 22.30 4.91
N MET A 233 -4.81 21.50 5.91
CA MET A 233 -6.16 21.44 6.47
C MET A 233 -6.59 22.77 7.09
N GLU A 234 -5.74 23.35 7.92
CA GLU A 234 -5.89 24.65 8.59
C GLU A 234 -5.76 25.83 7.63
N GLY A 235 -5.30 25.58 6.40
CA GLY A 235 -5.22 26.60 5.37
C GLY A 235 -4.03 27.56 5.51
N ALA A 236 -2.98 27.18 6.23
CA ALA A 236 -1.77 27.99 6.44
C ALA A 236 -1.00 28.31 5.14
N TYR A 237 -1.33 27.63 4.03
CA TYR A 237 -0.76 27.87 2.70
C TYR A 237 -1.67 28.66 1.76
N TYR A 238 -2.92 28.93 2.13
CA TYR A 238 -3.72 29.86 1.35
C TYR A 238 -3.07 31.23 1.44
N ASP A 239 -2.92 31.86 0.27
CA ASP A 239 -2.54 33.26 0.19
C ASP A 239 -3.72 34.08 0.74
N GLU A 240 -3.90 34.09 2.07
CA GLU A 240 -4.65 35.17 2.68
C GLU A 240 -3.87 36.45 2.38
N VAL A 241 -4.53 37.36 1.67
CA VAL A 241 -4.26 38.80 1.79
C VAL A 241 -4.10 39.07 3.27
N LYS A 242 -2.85 39.24 3.73
CA LYS A 242 -2.52 39.42 5.14
C LYS A 242 -3.46 40.48 5.73
N PRO A 243 -4.31 40.17 6.73
CA PRO A 243 -4.77 41.21 7.63
C PRO A 243 -3.52 41.66 8.38
N THR A 244 -3.13 42.89 8.14
CA THR A 244 -2.12 43.60 8.93
C THR A 244 -2.48 43.48 10.40
N GLY A 245 -1.66 42.74 11.16
CA GLY A 245 -1.68 42.84 12.61
C GLY A 245 -1.38 41.55 13.34
N ARG A 246 -0.12 41.35 13.67
CA ARG A 246 0.26 41.25 15.09
C ARG A 246 1.72 41.66 15.25
N LYS A 247 1.84 42.74 16.01
CA LYS A 247 3.08 43.38 16.46
C LYS A 247 3.93 42.34 17.18
N GLN A 248 5.20 42.23 16.79
CA GLN A 248 6.19 41.75 17.73
C GLN A 248 6.37 42.84 18.79
N ASP A 249 5.96 42.52 20.02
CA ASP A 249 6.38 43.25 21.20
C ASP A 249 7.90 43.16 21.33
N LYS A 250 8.60 44.16 20.76
CA LYS A 250 9.97 44.47 21.14
C LYS A 250 9.91 45.57 22.20
N LYS A 251 10.34 45.18 23.40
CA LYS A 251 10.63 46.00 24.57
C LYS A 251 11.20 47.37 24.18
N ILE A 252 10.55 48.39 24.69
CA ILE A 252 11.03 49.76 24.78
C ILE A 252 12.21 49.79 25.75
N SER A 253 13.37 50.26 25.28
CA SER A 253 14.34 50.99 26.09
C SER A 253 14.60 52.35 25.42
N LYS A 254 14.20 53.40 26.13
CA LYS A 254 14.28 54.82 25.75
C LYS A 254 15.75 55.31 25.72
N SER A 255 16.10 56.18 24.77
CA SER A 255 16.65 57.52 25.07
C SER A 255 17.01 58.36 23.81
N LYS A 256 16.18 59.39 23.62
CA LYS A 256 16.33 60.76 23.07
C LYS A 256 17.13 61.13 21.78
N PRO A 257 16.68 62.20 21.08
CA PRO A 257 17.18 62.67 19.78
C PRO A 257 18.05 63.94 19.87
N LYS A 258 18.75 64.28 18.75
CA LYS A 258 19.31 65.58 18.29
C LYS A 258 20.39 65.25 17.24
N SER A 259 20.74 66.01 16.20
CA SER A 259 20.38 67.32 15.64
C SER A 259 21.08 67.41 14.26
N ALA A 260 20.66 68.39 13.46
CA ALA A 260 21.12 68.83 12.14
C ALA A 260 22.65 68.97 11.92
N GLY A 261 23.05 68.92 10.65
CA GLY A 261 24.35 69.40 10.15
C GLY A 261 24.45 69.31 8.61
N GLU A 262 24.28 70.43 7.94
CA GLU A 262 24.34 70.67 6.49
C GLU A 262 25.80 70.87 5.98
N LYS A 263 26.00 70.58 4.67
CA LYS A 263 26.92 71.22 3.67
C LYS A 263 28.42 70.86 3.69
N LYS A 264 28.94 70.30 2.56
CA LYS A 264 29.75 70.90 1.43
C LYS A 264 31.19 71.22 1.87
N GLU A 265 32.29 70.99 1.15
CA GLU A 265 32.70 70.90 -0.28
C GLU A 265 34.00 70.03 -0.31
N TYR A 266 34.49 69.46 -1.42
CA TYR A 266 35.26 70.14 -2.47
C TYR A 266 35.33 69.29 -3.75
N GLY A 267 35.03 69.95 -4.87
CA GLY A 267 35.48 69.59 -6.21
C GLY A 267 35.70 70.91 -6.96
N PHE A 268 36.97 71.16 -7.31
CA PHE A 268 37.57 72.17 -8.20
C PHE A 268 36.84 73.49 -8.49
#